data_AF-A0A2B7XXA6-F1
#
_entry.id   AF-A0A2B7XXA6-F1
#
_cell.length_a   1.000
_cell.length_b   1.000
_cell.length_c   1.000
_cell.angle_alpha   90.00
_cell.angle_beta   90.00
_cell.angle_gamma   90.00
#
_symmetry.space_group_name_H-M   'P 1'
#
loop_
_entity.id
_entity.type
_entity.pdbx_description
1 polymer ?
#
loop_
_entity_poly.entity_id
_entity_poly.type
_entity_poly.pdbx_seq_one_letter_code
_entity_poly.pdbx_strand_id
1 'polypeptide(L)'
;MHRLSDMDLRQESRKRRINYHRSPHILIVKIPCVLTEVAISSFGMLATLFLCEMGLFWDLLATGAAHVEGSERTKCPYCSYRPFQLPRGRSRKWPSVVVVASCSRWCAEHLAEDAKWWLLDSQGEVRMAITIEIEWERKGIVIDRWETAVKETSERPVTHVQRVRISAGEDGDPEVIGGPLVLPFENFFLRKPSGNEGDLKFGNEELAGLAKGVWAF
;
A
#
# COMPACT_ATOMS: atom_id res chain seq x y z
N MET A 1 -19.35 16.34 29.69
CA MET A 1 -19.11 15.27 28.69
C MET A 1 -19.37 15.86 27.30
N HIS A 2 -18.34 16.41 26.64
CA HIS A 2 -18.48 17.02 25.31
C HIS A 2 -18.53 15.92 24.25
N ARG A 3 -19.61 15.85 23.46
CA ARG A 3 -19.63 15.11 22.20
C ARG A 3 -18.82 15.91 21.19
N LEU A 4 -17.71 15.35 20.71
CA LEU A 4 -16.95 15.88 19.59
C LEU A 4 -17.82 15.81 18.33
N SER A 5 -17.83 16.88 17.53
CA SER A 5 -18.58 16.91 16.28
C SER A 5 -17.91 16.03 15.22
N ASP A 6 -18.65 15.55 14.21
CA ASP A 6 -18.09 14.78 13.09
C ASP A 6 -16.94 15.52 12.37
N MET A 7 -16.93 16.85 12.45
CA MET A 7 -15.87 17.69 11.89
C MET A 7 -14.59 17.65 12.75
N ASP A 8 -14.73 17.61 14.08
CA ASP A 8 -13.61 17.47 15.02
C ASP A 8 -12.97 16.09 14.91
N LEU A 9 -13.79 15.04 14.78
CA LEU A 9 -13.32 13.67 14.52
C LEU A 9 -12.53 13.56 13.21
N ARG A 10 -12.93 14.30 12.16
CA ARG A 10 -12.21 14.37 10.87
C ARG A 10 -10.89 15.14 10.94
N GLN A 11 -10.80 16.17 11.79
CA GLN A 11 -9.56 16.92 11.99
C GLN A 11 -8.57 16.13 12.85
N GLU A 12 -9.07 15.41 13.85
CA GLU A 12 -8.28 14.60 14.77
C GLU A 12 -7.84 13.26 14.13
N SER A 13 -8.66 12.70 13.23
CA SER A 13 -8.30 11.54 12.39
C SER A 13 -7.14 11.83 11.45
N ARG A 14 -7.06 13.06 10.93
CA ARG A 14 -5.98 13.52 10.06
C ARG A 14 -4.64 13.59 10.78
N LYS A 15 -4.64 13.82 12.10
CA LYS A 15 -3.43 13.83 12.95
C LYS A 15 -3.08 12.46 13.54
N ARG A 16 -4.03 11.52 13.66
CA ARG A 16 -3.86 10.24 14.38
C ARG A 16 -4.06 8.96 13.55
N ARG A 17 -4.11 9.03 12.21
CA ARG A 17 -4.27 7.87 11.29
C ARG A 17 -5.35 6.88 11.79
N ILE A 18 -6.59 7.34 11.79
CA ILE A 18 -7.72 6.63 12.38
C ILE A 18 -8.48 5.82 11.32
N ASN A 19 -8.75 4.54 11.61
CA ASN A 19 -9.69 3.69 10.88
C ASN A 19 -11.01 3.63 11.65
N TYR A 20 -12.15 3.77 10.96
CA TYR A 20 -13.47 3.73 11.59
C TYR A 20 -14.36 2.64 10.98
N HIS A 21 -14.87 1.76 11.83
CA HIS A 21 -15.84 0.72 11.49
C HIS A 21 -17.25 1.19 11.86
N ARG A 22 -18.17 1.30 10.90
CA ARG A 22 -19.51 1.90 11.17
C ARG A 22 -20.37 1.05 12.09
N SER A 23 -20.25 -0.28 12.04
CA SER A 23 -20.93 -1.21 12.95
C SER A 23 -19.97 -2.34 13.31
N PRO A 24 -19.46 -2.45 14.55
CA PRO A 24 -20.07 -1.99 15.80
C PRO A 24 -19.44 -0.69 16.38
N HIS A 25 -19.21 0.35 15.56
CA HIS A 25 -18.59 1.62 16.00
C HIS A 25 -17.18 1.49 16.58
N ILE A 26 -16.31 0.68 15.94
CA ILE A 26 -14.92 0.50 16.39
C ILE A 26 -14.03 1.58 15.77
N LEU A 27 -13.28 2.27 16.63
CA LEU A 27 -12.20 3.17 16.25
C LEU A 27 -10.86 2.42 16.39
N ILE A 28 -10.17 2.19 15.28
CA ILE A 28 -8.80 1.65 15.31
C ILE A 28 -7.85 2.82 15.11
N VAL A 29 -7.13 3.19 16.17
CA VAL A 29 -6.07 4.20 16.12
C VAL A 29 -4.77 3.51 15.73
N LYS A 30 -4.23 3.82 14.55
CA LYS A 30 -2.90 3.31 14.16
C LYS A 30 -1.83 4.15 14.87
N ILE A 31 -1.11 3.53 15.80
CA ILE A 31 0.03 4.18 16.47
C ILE A 31 1.11 4.45 15.42
N PRO A 32 1.57 5.70 15.24
CA PRO A 32 2.68 6.01 14.34
C PRO A 32 3.93 5.24 14.76
N CYS A 33 4.54 4.53 13.82
CA CYS A 33 5.80 3.85 14.00
C CYS A 33 6.79 4.43 12.99
N VAL A 34 7.92 4.96 13.47
CA VAL A 34 8.92 5.59 12.59
C VAL A 34 9.39 4.63 11.49
N LEU A 35 9.49 3.34 11.79
CA LEU A 35 9.92 2.30 10.86
C LEU A 35 8.94 2.11 9.71
N THR A 36 7.63 2.15 9.99
CA THR A 36 6.63 2.06 8.93
C THR A 36 6.69 3.31 8.05
N GLU A 37 6.88 4.49 8.63
CA GLU A 37 7.03 5.73 7.87
C GLU A 37 8.26 5.71 6.97
N VAL A 38 9.40 5.26 7.47
CA VAL A 38 10.63 5.10 6.70
C VAL A 38 10.46 4.06 5.60
N ALA A 39 9.82 2.92 5.88
CA ALA A 39 9.56 1.88 4.88
C ALA A 39 8.65 2.40 3.75
N ILE A 40 7.59 3.12 4.10
CA ILE A 40 6.65 3.71 3.13
C ILE A 40 7.33 4.81 2.31
N SER A 41 8.13 5.67 2.95
CA SER A 41 8.89 6.72 2.27
C SER A 41 9.90 6.11 1.29
N SER A 42 10.64 5.10 1.72
CA SER A 42 11.63 4.39 0.90
C SER A 42 10.97 3.69 -0.28
N PHE A 43 9.84 3.01 -0.07
CA PHE A 43 9.03 2.43 -1.14
C PHE A 43 8.60 3.50 -2.16
N GLY A 44 8.12 4.66 -1.69
CA GLY A 44 7.72 5.77 -2.55
C GLY A 44 8.88 6.37 -3.34
N MET A 45 10.08 6.45 -2.75
CA MET A 45 11.30 6.88 -3.43
C MET A 45 11.71 5.91 -4.53
N LEU A 46 11.70 4.59 -4.25
CA LEU A 46 11.98 3.59 -5.28
C LEU A 46 10.98 3.70 -6.44
N ALA A 47 9.69 3.76 -6.15
CA ALA A 47 8.67 3.96 -7.17
C ALA A 47 8.94 5.23 -8.01
N THR A 48 9.31 6.33 -7.35
CA THR A 48 9.64 7.60 -8.00
C THR A 48 10.82 7.48 -8.96
N LEU A 49 11.90 6.77 -8.58
CA LEU A 49 13.06 6.57 -9.44
C LEU A 49 12.69 5.86 -10.74
N PHE A 50 11.96 4.74 -10.65
CA PHE A 50 11.47 4.01 -11.82
C PHE A 50 10.54 4.86 -12.69
N LEU A 51 9.67 5.66 -12.08
CA LEU A 51 8.79 6.57 -12.82
C LEU A 51 9.56 7.67 -13.56
N CYS A 52 10.63 8.20 -12.97
CA CYS A 52 11.50 9.17 -13.64
C CYS A 52 12.21 8.55 -14.85
N GLU A 53 12.73 7.33 -14.74
CA GLU A 53 13.37 6.61 -15.84
C GLU A 53 12.43 6.38 -17.04
N MET A 54 11.15 6.14 -16.75
CA MET A 54 10.11 5.99 -17.78
C MET A 54 9.56 7.33 -18.29
N GLY A 55 9.94 8.47 -17.70
CA GLY A 55 9.38 9.79 -18.05
C GLY A 55 7.94 10.02 -17.55
N LEU A 56 7.50 9.24 -16.55
CA LEU A 56 6.13 9.18 -16.05
C LEU A 56 5.93 9.80 -14.67
N PHE A 57 6.92 10.55 -14.18
CA PHE A 57 6.87 11.16 -12.85
C PHE A 57 5.59 11.97 -12.60
N TRP A 58 5.09 12.69 -13.61
CA TRP A 58 3.88 13.52 -13.50
C TRP A 58 2.58 12.78 -13.85
N ASP A 59 2.68 11.57 -14.41
CA ASP A 59 1.53 10.79 -14.88
C ASP A 59 0.90 9.93 -13.78
N LEU A 60 1.59 9.75 -12.65
CA LEU A 60 1.08 9.04 -11.48
C LEU A 60 0.95 9.98 -10.27
N LEU A 61 -0.28 10.15 -9.79
CA LEU A 61 -0.57 10.97 -8.62
C LEU A 61 -0.46 10.13 -7.35
N ALA A 62 0.46 10.51 -6.45
CA ALA A 62 0.44 10.08 -5.06
C ALA A 62 -0.67 10.84 -4.31
N THR A 63 -1.83 10.22 -4.14
CA THR A 63 -2.98 10.81 -3.46
C THR A 63 -2.90 10.73 -1.93
N GLY A 64 -1.84 10.11 -1.40
CA GLY A 64 -1.52 10.08 0.02
C GLY A 64 -2.58 9.36 0.87
N ALA A 65 -2.76 9.84 2.11
CA ALA A 65 -3.66 9.26 3.11
C ALA A 65 -5.08 9.83 3.08
N ALA A 66 -5.57 10.21 1.89
CA ALA A 66 -6.95 10.68 1.75
C ALA A 66 -7.93 9.59 2.22
N HIS A 67 -8.92 9.97 3.03
CA HIS A 67 -9.93 9.04 3.53
C HIS A 67 -10.74 8.52 2.35
N VAL A 68 -10.90 7.20 2.27
CA VAL A 68 -11.86 6.59 1.34
C VAL A 68 -13.00 6.00 2.15
N GLU A 69 -14.19 6.50 1.88
CA GLU A 69 -15.43 6.01 2.48
C GLU A 69 -15.94 4.80 1.68
N GLY A 70 -15.76 3.62 2.23
CA GLY A 70 -16.33 2.39 1.69
C GLY A 70 -17.78 2.15 2.13
N SER A 71 -18.29 0.96 1.84
CA SER A 71 -19.64 0.53 2.23
C SER A 71 -19.81 0.52 3.76
N GLU A 72 -18.90 -0.15 4.47
CA GLU A 72 -18.97 -0.37 5.91
C GLU A 72 -17.90 0.39 6.72
N ARG A 73 -16.78 0.74 6.08
CA ARG A 73 -15.60 1.28 6.75
C ARG A 73 -15.14 2.56 6.08
N THR A 74 -14.53 3.46 6.86
CA THR A 74 -13.72 4.55 6.31
C THR A 74 -12.28 4.27 6.68
N LYS A 75 -11.43 4.16 5.66
CA LYS A 75 -9.99 3.85 5.84
C LYS A 75 -9.12 4.93 5.25
N CYS A 76 -7.96 5.12 5.88
CA CYS A 76 -6.86 5.90 5.34
C CYS A 76 -5.74 4.92 4.94
N PRO A 77 -5.37 4.83 3.65
CA PRO A 77 -4.13 4.15 3.30
C PRO A 77 -2.95 4.98 3.81
N TYR A 78 -1.78 4.38 3.96
CA TYR A 78 -0.59 5.17 4.25
C TYR A 78 -0.12 5.93 3.01
N CYS A 79 -0.16 5.25 1.86
CA CYS A 79 0.04 5.85 0.56
C CYS A 79 -0.96 5.27 -0.44
N SER A 80 -1.35 6.06 -1.43
CA SER A 80 -2.22 5.63 -2.51
C SER A 80 -1.80 6.30 -3.81
N TYR A 81 -1.98 5.58 -4.92
CA TYR A 81 -1.61 6.04 -6.25
C TYR A 81 -2.80 5.92 -7.19
N ARG A 82 -2.90 6.86 -8.13
CA ARG A 82 -3.80 6.79 -9.28
C ARG A 82 -3.20 7.50 -10.48
N PRO A 83 -3.54 7.12 -11.71
CA PRO A 83 -3.05 7.86 -12.86
C PRO A 83 -3.66 9.27 -12.85
N PHE A 84 -2.88 10.23 -13.36
CA PHE A 84 -3.34 11.60 -13.56
C PHE A 84 -4.57 11.62 -14.45
N GLN A 85 -4.50 10.91 -15.57
CA GLN A 85 -5.60 10.70 -16.50
C GLN A 85 -6.33 9.39 -16.19
N LEU A 86 -7.59 9.49 -15.79
CA LEU A 86 -8.44 8.33 -15.51
C LEU A 86 -9.14 7.84 -16.80
N PRO A 87 -9.36 6.51 -16.94
CA PRO A 87 -10.27 5.98 -17.96
C PRO A 87 -11.65 6.64 -17.91
N ARG A 88 -12.28 6.80 -19.08
CA ARG A 88 -13.63 7.38 -19.15
C ARG A 88 -14.61 6.58 -18.30
N GLY A 89 -15.43 7.29 -17.51
CA GLY A 89 -16.42 6.69 -16.63
C GLY A 89 -15.89 6.16 -15.30
N ARG A 90 -14.57 6.17 -15.06
CA ARG A 90 -14.00 5.75 -13.77
C ARG A 90 -14.14 6.85 -12.71
N SER A 91 -14.47 6.46 -11.48
CA SER A 91 -14.60 7.39 -10.36
C SER A 91 -13.24 7.90 -9.89
N ARG A 92 -13.22 9.11 -9.29
CA ARG A 92 -12.06 9.64 -8.55
C ARG A 92 -12.01 9.18 -7.09
N LYS A 93 -13.04 8.45 -6.64
CA LYS A 93 -13.18 8.00 -5.25
C LYS A 93 -12.09 7.03 -4.83
N TRP A 94 -11.80 6.04 -5.67
CA TRP A 94 -10.88 4.96 -5.34
C TRP A 94 -9.55 5.10 -6.09
N PRO A 95 -8.41 4.92 -5.40
CA PRO A 95 -7.11 4.83 -6.07
C PRO A 95 -7.00 3.59 -6.95
N SER A 96 -5.97 3.51 -7.79
CA SER A 96 -5.64 2.28 -8.52
C SER A 96 -4.77 1.35 -7.69
N VAL A 97 -3.88 1.91 -6.85
CA VAL A 97 -3.00 1.16 -5.94
C VAL A 97 -3.05 1.74 -4.54
N VAL A 98 -3.03 0.88 -3.53
CA VAL A 98 -2.89 1.26 -2.12
C VAL A 98 -1.69 0.60 -1.47
N VAL A 99 -1.04 1.32 -0.58
CA VAL A 99 0.01 0.81 0.31
C VAL A 99 -0.48 0.97 1.74
N VAL A 100 -0.52 -0.14 2.47
CA VAL A 100 -0.81 -0.17 3.90
C VAL A 100 0.40 -0.77 4.62
N ALA A 101 0.73 -0.24 5.78
CA ALA A 101 1.84 -0.75 6.57
C ALA A 101 1.44 -0.91 8.04
N SER A 102 2.14 -1.80 8.73
CA SER A 102 2.00 -1.95 10.17
C SER A 102 3.28 -2.48 10.80
N CYS A 103 3.51 -2.09 12.04
CA CYS A 103 4.60 -2.58 12.88
C CYS A 103 3.98 -3.04 14.20
N SER A 104 3.55 -4.30 14.25
CA SER A 104 3.11 -4.94 15.49
C SER A 104 3.30 -6.45 15.38
N ARG A 105 3.36 -7.13 16.54
CA ARG A 105 3.60 -8.58 16.61
C ARG A 105 2.50 -9.44 15.95
N TRP A 106 1.36 -8.84 15.62
CA TRP A 106 0.16 -9.54 15.15
C TRP A 106 -0.51 -8.83 13.96
N CYS A 107 0.25 -8.09 13.14
CA CYS A 107 -0.35 -7.30 12.06
C CYS A 107 -0.52 -8.01 10.73
N ALA A 108 0.13 -9.16 10.49
CA ALA A 108 0.00 -9.90 9.23
C ALA A 108 -1.46 -10.13 8.83
N GLU A 109 -2.28 -10.67 9.73
CA GLU A 109 -3.69 -10.96 9.47
C GLU A 109 -4.49 -9.68 9.21
N HIS A 110 -4.29 -8.64 10.02
CA HIS A 110 -4.94 -7.34 9.84
C HIS A 110 -4.54 -6.65 8.53
N LEU A 111 -3.28 -6.79 8.10
CA LEU A 111 -2.82 -6.25 6.82
C LEU A 111 -3.45 -7.00 5.65
N ALA A 112 -3.58 -8.33 5.74
CA ALA A 112 -4.30 -9.12 4.75
C ALA A 112 -5.79 -8.74 4.68
N GLU A 113 -6.45 -8.51 5.82
CA GLU A 113 -7.81 -7.98 5.88
C GLU A 113 -7.91 -6.56 5.30
N ASP A 114 -6.93 -5.70 5.55
CA ASP A 114 -6.85 -4.37 4.97
C ASP A 114 -6.78 -4.48 3.43
N ALA A 115 -5.89 -5.32 2.89
CA ALA A 115 -5.75 -5.54 1.46
C ALA A 115 -7.04 -6.08 0.81
N LYS A 116 -7.65 -7.11 1.41
CA LYS A 116 -8.92 -7.69 0.94
C LYS A 116 -10.02 -6.64 0.90
N TRP A 117 -10.15 -5.82 1.93
CA TRP A 117 -11.16 -4.78 1.99
C TRP A 117 -11.01 -3.77 0.84
N TRP A 118 -9.78 -3.28 0.60
CA TRP A 118 -9.53 -2.32 -0.49
C TRP A 118 -9.88 -2.90 -1.86
N LEU A 119 -9.52 -4.15 -2.11
CA LEU A 119 -9.74 -4.82 -3.39
C LEU A 119 -11.22 -5.16 -3.63
N LEU A 120 -11.93 -5.64 -2.61
CA LEU A 120 -13.32 -6.07 -2.71
C LEU A 120 -14.29 -4.88 -2.70
N ASP A 121 -14.14 -3.96 -1.74
CA ASP A 121 -15.10 -2.87 -1.53
C ASP A 121 -15.04 -1.80 -2.64
N SER A 122 -13.88 -1.67 -3.29
CA SER A 122 -13.72 -0.80 -4.46
C SER A 122 -14.36 -1.35 -5.73
N GLN A 123 -14.90 -2.57 -5.71
CA GLN A 123 -15.50 -3.22 -6.88
C GLN A 123 -14.57 -3.21 -8.10
N GLY A 124 -13.28 -3.49 -7.87
CA GLY A 124 -12.25 -3.57 -8.91
C GLY A 124 -11.69 -2.24 -9.40
N GLU A 125 -12.05 -1.11 -8.76
CA GLU A 125 -11.35 0.15 -9.01
C GLU A 125 -9.93 0.10 -8.43
N VAL A 126 -9.73 -0.42 -7.22
CA VAL A 126 -8.38 -0.75 -6.72
C VAL A 126 -7.91 -2.03 -7.43
N ARG A 127 -6.81 -1.94 -8.18
CA ARG A 127 -6.22 -3.05 -8.92
C ARG A 127 -5.25 -3.87 -8.08
N MET A 128 -4.53 -3.19 -7.19
CA MET A 128 -3.48 -3.79 -6.39
C MET A 128 -3.42 -3.19 -4.99
N ALA A 129 -3.26 -4.04 -3.99
CA ALA A 129 -2.96 -3.65 -2.63
C ALA A 129 -1.58 -4.19 -2.22
N ILE A 130 -0.75 -3.32 -1.65
CA ILE A 130 0.58 -3.66 -1.15
C ILE A 130 0.54 -3.55 0.38
N THR A 131 0.98 -4.59 1.06
CA THR A 131 1.11 -4.57 2.52
C THR A 131 2.57 -4.63 2.92
N ILE A 132 3.01 -3.73 3.79
CA ILE A 132 4.37 -3.72 4.36
C ILE A 132 4.26 -4.02 5.85
N GLU A 133 4.70 -5.20 6.24
CA GLU A 133 4.81 -5.64 7.63
C GLU A 133 6.23 -5.43 8.13
N ILE A 134 6.36 -4.75 9.28
CA ILE A 134 7.62 -4.57 9.98
C ILE A 134 7.66 -5.53 11.18
N GLU A 135 8.52 -6.52 11.10
CA GLU A 135 8.77 -7.51 12.14
C GLU A 135 9.94 -7.08 13.03
N TRP A 136 9.66 -6.16 13.96
CA TRP A 136 10.65 -5.56 14.85
C TRP A 136 11.63 -6.55 15.49
N GLU A 137 11.11 -7.62 16.09
CA GLU A 137 11.92 -8.59 16.87
C GLU A 137 12.93 -9.36 16.01
N ARG A 138 12.60 -9.57 14.74
CA ARG A 138 13.42 -10.35 13.79
C ARG A 138 14.16 -9.47 12.80
N LYS A 139 14.04 -8.14 12.94
CA LYS A 139 14.49 -7.16 11.94
C LYS A 139 14.04 -7.52 10.52
N GLY A 140 12.80 -8.02 10.43
CA GLY A 140 12.21 -8.49 9.17
C GLY A 140 11.31 -7.45 8.55
N ILE A 141 11.30 -7.37 7.22
CA ILE A 141 10.32 -6.61 6.44
C ILE A 141 9.65 -7.59 5.49
N VAL A 142 8.32 -7.68 5.54
CA VAL A 142 7.55 -8.49 4.59
C VAL A 142 6.71 -7.57 3.73
N ILE A 143 6.88 -7.68 2.42
CA ILE A 143 6.10 -6.95 1.42
C ILE A 143 5.26 -7.96 0.66
N ASP A 144 3.94 -7.85 0.79
CA ASP A 144 3.01 -8.67 0.02
C ASP A 144 2.28 -7.85 -1.03
N ARG A 145 2.09 -8.44 -2.21
CA ARG A 145 1.27 -7.93 -3.30
C ARG A 145 -0.01 -8.75 -3.41
N TRP A 146 -1.14 -8.05 -3.38
CA TRP A 146 -2.48 -8.62 -3.46
C TRP A 146 -3.24 -8.01 -4.64
N GLU A 147 -3.98 -8.84 -5.37
CA GLU A 147 -4.76 -8.43 -6.54
C GLU A 147 -6.08 -9.19 -6.59
N THR A 148 -7.10 -8.66 -7.26
CA THR A 148 -8.28 -9.44 -7.63
C THR A 148 -8.04 -10.16 -8.94
N ALA A 149 -8.26 -11.47 -8.97
CA ALA A 149 -8.21 -12.21 -10.22
C ALA A 149 -9.27 -11.70 -11.20
N VAL A 150 -8.87 -11.44 -12.44
CA VAL A 150 -9.79 -11.17 -13.54
C VAL A 150 -10.31 -12.52 -14.04
N LYS A 151 -11.27 -13.11 -13.33
CA LYS A 151 -12.07 -14.21 -13.89
C LYS A 151 -13.34 -13.63 -14.50
N GLU A 152 -13.79 -14.19 -15.61
CA GLU A 152 -15.04 -13.85 -16.30
C GLU A 152 -16.31 -14.19 -15.46
N THR A 153 -16.12 -14.80 -14.29
CA THR A 153 -17.18 -15.11 -13.32
C THR A 153 -17.53 -13.90 -12.45
N SER A 154 -18.76 -13.85 -11.94
CA SER A 154 -19.23 -12.82 -11.00
C SER A 154 -18.38 -12.72 -9.72
N GLU A 155 -17.66 -13.78 -9.35
CA GLU A 155 -16.74 -13.79 -8.22
C GLU A 155 -15.36 -13.23 -8.61
N ARG A 156 -14.90 -12.21 -7.86
CA ARG A 156 -13.56 -11.62 -7.97
C ARG A 156 -12.72 -12.03 -6.76
N PRO A 157 -12.14 -13.24 -6.74
CA PRO A 157 -11.35 -13.69 -5.60
C PRO A 157 -10.11 -12.82 -5.46
N VAL A 158 -9.81 -12.42 -4.22
CA VAL A 158 -8.56 -11.75 -3.87
C VAL A 158 -7.47 -12.80 -3.76
N THR A 159 -6.39 -12.61 -4.51
CA THR A 159 -5.24 -13.50 -4.56
C THR A 159 -4.03 -12.80 -3.95
N HIS A 160 -3.30 -13.54 -3.11
CA HIS A 160 -1.94 -13.18 -2.71
C HIS A 160 -1.00 -13.57 -3.84
N VAL A 161 -0.46 -12.58 -4.56
CA VAL A 161 0.26 -12.78 -5.82
C VAL A 161 1.75 -12.98 -5.58
N GLN A 162 2.32 -12.22 -4.66
CA GLN A 162 3.75 -12.26 -4.39
C GLN A 162 4.01 -11.91 -2.93
N ARG A 163 5.02 -12.57 -2.35
CA ARG A 163 5.62 -12.24 -1.06
C ARG A 163 7.12 -12.02 -1.25
N VAL A 164 7.59 -10.89 -0.78
CA VAL A 164 9.02 -10.59 -0.62
C VAL A 164 9.30 -10.45 0.86
N ARG A 165 10.31 -11.17 1.34
CA ARG A 165 10.77 -11.07 2.72
C ARG A 165 12.20 -10.59 2.73
N ILE A 166 12.48 -9.57 3.53
CA ILE A 166 13.81 -9.02 3.75
C ILE A 166 14.16 -9.27 5.22
N SER A 167 15.26 -9.96 5.49
CA SER A 167 15.72 -10.27 6.84
C SER A 167 17.20 -9.92 7.00
N ALA A 168 17.71 -9.88 8.23
CA ALA A 168 19.14 -9.80 8.46
C ALA A 168 19.83 -11.05 7.89
N GLY A 169 20.81 -10.86 6.99
CA GLY A 169 21.66 -11.93 6.49
C GLY A 169 22.84 -12.22 7.42
N GLU A 170 23.57 -13.30 7.14
CA GLU A 170 24.67 -13.80 7.98
C GLU A 170 25.83 -12.79 8.11
N ASP A 171 26.16 -12.09 7.03
CA ASP A 171 27.24 -11.11 6.98
C ASP A 171 26.82 -9.69 7.42
N GLY A 172 25.58 -9.54 7.93
CA GLY A 172 24.99 -8.25 8.31
C GLY A 172 24.36 -7.48 7.15
N ASP A 173 24.53 -7.94 5.91
CA ASP A 173 23.78 -7.44 4.76
C ASP A 173 22.36 -8.05 4.72
N PRO A 174 21.32 -7.28 4.37
CA PRO A 174 19.97 -7.82 4.28
C PRO A 174 19.84 -8.90 3.20
N GLU A 175 19.27 -10.04 3.57
CA GLU A 175 18.90 -11.11 2.67
C GLU A 175 17.48 -10.87 2.14
N VAL A 176 17.30 -11.01 0.81
CA VAL A 176 16.00 -10.82 0.14
C VAL A 176 15.52 -12.15 -0.44
N ILE A 177 14.38 -12.64 0.05
CA ILE A 177 13.72 -13.86 -0.41
C ILE A 177 12.43 -13.51 -1.15
N GLY A 178 12.21 -14.13 -2.31
CA GLY A 178 11.02 -13.91 -3.14
C GLY A 178 11.06 -12.64 -4.00
N GLY A 179 12.19 -11.93 -4.00
CA GLY A 179 12.47 -10.80 -4.89
C GLY A 179 12.84 -11.23 -6.32
N PRO A 180 12.90 -10.29 -7.27
CA PRO A 180 12.58 -8.86 -7.12
C PRO A 180 11.08 -8.63 -6.90
N LEU A 181 10.71 -7.53 -6.24
CA LEU A 181 9.30 -7.13 -6.14
C LEU A 181 8.85 -6.56 -7.50
N VAL A 182 7.89 -7.21 -8.14
CA VAL A 182 7.38 -6.78 -9.46
C VAL A 182 5.99 -6.22 -9.30
N LEU A 183 5.82 -4.95 -9.67
CA LEU A 183 4.56 -4.23 -9.58
C LEU A 183 4.05 -3.89 -11.00
N PRO A 184 2.95 -4.52 -11.45
CA PRO A 184 2.48 -4.37 -12.83
C PRO A 184 2.14 -2.94 -13.20
N PHE A 185 2.63 -2.49 -14.36
CA PHE A 185 2.35 -1.15 -14.88
C PHE A 185 0.85 -0.85 -14.98
N GLU A 186 0.10 -1.81 -15.53
CA GLU A 186 -1.33 -1.65 -15.78
C GLU A 186 -2.15 -1.47 -14.48
N ASN A 187 -1.63 -1.97 -13.35
CA ASN A 187 -2.27 -1.78 -12.05
C ASN A 187 -2.15 -0.33 -11.56
N PHE A 188 -1.06 0.36 -11.88
CA PHE A 188 -0.89 1.78 -11.59
C PHE A 188 -1.64 2.66 -12.58
N PHE A 189 -1.41 2.46 -13.87
CA PHE A 189 -1.79 3.40 -14.92
C PHE A 189 -3.12 3.10 -15.61
N LEU A 190 -3.70 1.91 -15.38
CA LEU A 190 -4.98 1.49 -15.94
C LEU A 190 -5.02 1.49 -17.47
N ARG A 191 -3.85 1.32 -18.10
CA ARG A 191 -3.64 1.20 -19.54
C ARG A 191 -2.44 0.31 -19.79
N LYS A 192 -2.33 -0.21 -21.01
CA LYS A 192 -1.15 -0.93 -21.46
C LYS A 192 0.09 -0.02 -21.49
N PRO A 193 1.28 -0.55 -21.19
CA PRO A 193 2.52 0.17 -21.40
C PRO A 193 2.77 0.42 -22.90
N SER A 194 3.54 1.45 -23.20
CA SER A 194 3.95 1.86 -24.54
C SER A 194 5.41 2.31 -24.54
N GLY A 195 6.13 2.05 -25.64
CA GLY A 195 7.54 2.47 -25.75
C GLY A 195 8.43 1.86 -24.65
N ASN A 196 9.04 2.71 -23.83
CA ASN A 196 9.95 2.35 -22.74
C ASN A 196 9.24 2.07 -21.40
N GLU A 197 7.91 2.18 -21.35
CA GLU A 197 7.14 1.94 -20.12
C GLU A 197 7.10 0.45 -19.79
N GLY A 198 7.10 0.13 -18.49
CA GLY A 198 7.05 -1.24 -18.03
C GLY A 198 6.74 -1.36 -16.55
N ASP A 199 6.73 -2.59 -16.07
CA ASP A 199 6.51 -2.90 -14.66
C ASP A 199 7.59 -2.27 -13.78
N LEU A 200 7.21 -1.78 -12.61
CA LEU A 200 8.17 -1.32 -11.61
C LEU A 200 8.79 -2.57 -10.96
N LYS A 201 10.11 -2.72 -11.07
CA LYS A 201 10.83 -3.91 -10.58
C LYS A 201 11.85 -3.51 -9.53
N PHE A 202 11.50 -3.64 -8.26
CA PHE A 202 12.45 -3.37 -7.19
C PHE A 202 13.35 -4.59 -7.03
N GLY A 203 14.61 -4.46 -7.46
CA GLY A 203 15.62 -5.49 -7.34
C GLY A 203 16.00 -5.76 -5.89
N ASN A 204 16.76 -6.83 -5.69
CA ASN A 204 17.19 -7.22 -4.35
C ASN A 204 18.09 -6.16 -3.71
N GLU A 205 18.89 -5.45 -4.51
CA GLU A 205 19.75 -4.37 -4.01
C GLU A 205 18.94 -3.17 -3.51
N GLU A 206 17.92 -2.72 -4.26
CA GLU A 206 17.04 -1.64 -3.84
C GLU A 206 16.25 -2.01 -2.58
N LEU A 207 15.75 -3.26 -2.52
CA LEU A 207 15.03 -3.78 -1.38
C LEU A 207 15.93 -3.91 -0.14
N ALA A 208 17.18 -4.35 -0.30
CA ALA A 208 18.16 -4.34 0.78
C ALA A 208 18.47 -2.91 1.25
N GLY A 209 18.60 -1.96 0.33
CA GLY A 209 18.76 -0.53 0.65
C GLY A 209 17.59 0.03 1.47
N LEU A 210 16.36 -0.31 1.09
CA LEU A 210 15.16 0.01 1.86
C LEU A 210 15.24 -0.54 3.29
N ALA A 211 15.63 -1.81 3.44
CA ALA A 211 15.76 -2.43 4.77
C ALA A 211 16.85 -1.77 5.63
N LYS A 212 18.01 -1.43 5.04
CA LYS A 212 19.07 -0.68 5.72
C LYS A 212 18.55 0.66 6.25
N GLY A 213 17.75 1.38 5.44
CA GLY A 213 17.12 2.64 5.87
C GLY A 213 16.15 2.47 7.03
N VAL A 214 15.29 1.45 6.98
CA VAL A 214 14.33 1.16 8.06
C VAL A 214 15.03 0.85 9.37
N TRP A 215 16.08 0.02 9.36
CA TRP A 215 16.79 -0.44 10.56
C TRP A 215 17.90 0.50 11.04
N ALA A 216 18.03 1.69 10.44
CA ALA A 216 18.93 2.75 10.91
C ALA A 216 18.33 3.57 12.08
N PHE A 217 17.06 3.34 12.42
CA PHE A 217 16.33 3.92 13.56
C PHE A 217 16.16 2.90 14.69
#